data_AF-A0A9X2EG72-F1
#
_entry.id   AF-A0A9X2EG72-F1
#
_cell.length_a   1.000
_cell.length_b   1.000
_cell.length_c   1.000
_cell.angle_alpha   90.00
_cell.angle_beta   90.00
_cell.angle_gamma   90.00
#
_symmetry.space_group_name_H-M   'P 1'
#
loop_
_entity.id
_entity.type
_entity.pdbx_description
1 polymer ?
#
loop_
_entity_poly.entity_id
_entity_poly.type
_entity_poly.pdbx_seq_one_letter_code
_entity_poly.pdbx_strand_id
1 'polypeptide(L)'
;MDSTQRLRDAAERLALTMAQGGMQKTTARVMTALLYSEQETMTAADLCERLSISTGAVSTAVKQLTQSGLIERVPAPGSRREHYRFPKGAWAHLLSQQNVMLKVMRDAAQEGLDAVAADTPTATRLHEMQDFYAYMDRELPPLIDRWRAGYGNGSSGA
;
A
#
# COMPACT_ATOMS: atom_id res chain seq x y z
N MET A 1 -16.32 -0.49 28.21
CA MET A 1 -16.22 -0.74 26.76
C MET A 1 -15.05 -1.70 26.54
N ASP A 2 -15.33 -2.90 26.04
CA ASP A 2 -14.33 -3.96 25.82
C ASP A 2 -13.20 -3.47 24.89
N SER A 3 -11.95 -3.84 25.18
CA SER A 3 -10.76 -3.46 24.40
C SER A 3 -10.87 -3.95 22.94
N THR A 4 -11.41 -5.15 22.75
CA THR A 4 -11.66 -5.76 21.44
C THR A 4 -12.67 -4.96 20.62
N GLN A 5 -13.68 -4.40 21.25
CA GLN A 5 -14.65 -3.54 20.57
C GLN A 5 -14.00 -2.22 20.13
N ARG A 6 -13.21 -1.59 21.00
CA ARG A 6 -12.48 -0.36 20.66
C ARG A 6 -11.53 -0.54 19.48
N LEU A 7 -10.85 -1.68 19.41
CA LEU A 7 -9.92 -2.00 18.32
C LEU A 7 -10.66 -2.19 17.00
N ARG A 8 -11.81 -2.88 17.01
CA ARG A 8 -12.69 -3.03 15.83
C ARG A 8 -13.20 -1.68 15.33
N ASP A 9 -13.73 -0.85 16.22
CA ASP A 9 -14.24 0.47 15.86
C ASP A 9 -13.13 1.37 15.27
N ALA A 10 -11.89 1.25 15.78
CA ALA A 10 -10.74 1.95 15.23
C ALA A 10 -10.37 1.47 13.81
N ALA A 11 -10.39 0.16 13.58
CA ALA A 11 -10.15 -0.43 12.26
C ALA A 11 -11.20 0.00 11.24
N GLU A 12 -12.47 0.07 11.64
CA GLU A 12 -13.58 0.54 10.79
C GLU A 12 -13.45 2.03 10.44
N ARG A 13 -13.13 2.88 11.43
CA ARG A 13 -12.88 4.30 11.19
C ARG A 13 -11.74 4.51 10.20
N LEU A 14 -10.62 3.79 10.36
CA LEU A 14 -9.52 3.88 9.42
C LEU A 14 -9.92 3.42 8.02
N ALA A 15 -10.67 2.30 7.91
CA ALA A 15 -11.14 1.81 6.62
C ALA A 15 -12.04 2.83 5.90
N LEU A 16 -12.90 3.54 6.65
CA LEU A 16 -13.73 4.62 6.10
C LEU A 16 -12.89 5.79 5.60
N THR A 17 -11.92 6.25 6.38
CA THR A 17 -11.01 7.34 5.96
C THR A 17 -10.21 6.97 4.72
N MET A 18 -9.69 5.74 4.65
CA MET A 18 -8.97 5.25 3.47
C MET A 18 -9.86 5.18 2.24
N ALA A 19 -11.12 4.76 2.41
CA ALA A 19 -12.08 4.72 1.32
C ALA A 19 -12.43 6.12 0.80
N GLN A 20 -12.53 7.11 1.69
CA GLN A 20 -12.69 8.52 1.31
C GLN A 20 -11.46 9.06 0.56
N GLY A 21 -10.27 8.56 0.91
CA GLY A 21 -9.02 8.86 0.21
C GLY A 21 -8.82 8.12 -1.12
N GLY A 22 -9.84 7.46 -1.65
CA GLY A 22 -9.81 6.81 -2.97
C GLY A 22 -9.47 5.32 -2.98
N MET A 23 -9.21 4.70 -1.83
CA MET A 23 -9.06 3.24 -1.77
C MET A 23 -10.40 2.53 -1.94
N GLN A 24 -10.43 1.39 -2.65
CA GLN A 24 -11.64 0.57 -2.73
C GLN A 24 -12.08 0.12 -1.32
N LYS A 25 -13.36 0.32 -0.97
CA LYS A 25 -13.93 0.01 0.36
C LYS A 25 -13.55 -1.37 0.90
N THR A 26 -13.69 -2.41 0.09
CA THR A 26 -13.34 -3.79 0.49
C THR A 26 -11.84 -3.93 0.77
N THR A 27 -10.99 -3.36 -0.08
CA THR A 27 -9.54 -3.38 0.08
C THR A 27 -9.12 -2.67 1.36
N ALA A 28 -9.73 -1.52 1.67
CA ALA A 28 -9.51 -0.83 2.93
C ALA A 28 -9.91 -1.68 4.15
N ARG A 29 -11.09 -2.33 4.11
CA ARG A 29 -11.54 -3.23 5.19
C ARG A 29 -10.64 -4.45 5.38
N VAL A 30 -10.17 -5.07 4.30
CA VAL A 30 -9.22 -6.20 4.38
C VAL A 30 -7.88 -5.75 4.93
N MET A 31 -7.38 -4.59 4.50
CA MET A 31 -6.14 -4.01 5.01
C MET A 31 -6.24 -3.75 6.51
N THR A 32 -7.31 -3.10 6.97
CA THR A 32 -7.46 -2.80 8.41
C THR A 32 -7.76 -4.04 9.24
N ALA A 33 -8.42 -5.07 8.70
CA ALA A 33 -8.61 -6.35 9.38
C ALA A 33 -7.27 -7.04 9.70
N LEU A 34 -6.35 -7.05 8.73
CA LEU A 34 -4.99 -7.58 8.92
C LEU A 34 -4.18 -6.69 9.87
N LEU A 35 -4.27 -5.37 9.72
CA LEU A 35 -3.45 -4.42 10.48
C LEU A 35 -3.83 -4.36 11.97
N TYR A 36 -5.10 -4.55 12.28
CA TYR A 36 -5.66 -4.58 13.63
C TYR A 36 -5.93 -6.03 14.10
N SER A 37 -5.28 -7.02 13.49
CA SER A 37 -5.35 -8.40 13.93
C SER A 37 -4.37 -8.65 15.07
N GLU A 38 -4.80 -9.41 16.07
CA GLU A 38 -3.88 -10.00 17.07
C GLU A 38 -3.25 -11.30 16.55
N GLN A 39 -3.79 -11.88 15.46
CA GLN A 39 -3.18 -13.02 14.79
C GLN A 39 -2.02 -12.55 13.90
N GLU A 40 -0.88 -13.23 13.97
CA GLU A 40 0.29 -12.92 13.13
C GLU A 40 -0.03 -13.05 11.62
N THR A 41 -0.93 -13.96 11.28
CA THR A 41 -1.38 -14.19 9.91
C THR A 41 -2.88 -14.50 9.87
N MET A 42 -3.53 -14.26 8.73
CA MET A 42 -4.92 -14.65 8.49
C MET A 42 -5.07 -15.36 7.15
N THR A 43 -6.01 -16.31 7.06
CA THR A 43 -6.42 -16.92 5.78
C THR A 43 -7.50 -16.08 5.10
N ALA A 44 -7.76 -16.37 3.82
CA ALA A 44 -8.91 -15.79 3.13
C ALA A 44 -10.25 -16.17 3.81
N ALA A 45 -10.34 -17.35 4.43
CA ALA A 45 -11.54 -17.78 5.15
C ALA A 45 -11.75 -16.94 6.41
N ASP A 46 -10.70 -16.67 7.19
CA ASP A 46 -10.78 -15.82 8.38
C ASP A 46 -11.20 -14.39 8.01
N LEU A 47 -10.70 -13.87 6.89
CA LEU A 47 -11.10 -12.56 6.37
C LEU A 47 -12.56 -12.53 5.92
N CYS A 48 -13.04 -13.57 5.23
CA CYS A 48 -14.45 -13.70 4.84
C CYS A 48 -15.36 -13.71 6.07
N GLU A 49 -15.02 -14.52 7.08
CA GLU A 49 -15.78 -14.65 8.32
C GLU A 49 -15.80 -13.34 9.09
N ARG A 50 -14.62 -12.77 9.37
CA ARG A 50 -14.46 -11.55 10.17
C ARG A 50 -15.13 -10.33 9.53
N LEU A 51 -15.11 -10.21 8.21
CA LEU A 51 -15.64 -9.05 7.50
C LEU A 51 -17.04 -9.26 6.92
N SER A 52 -17.56 -10.49 6.98
CA SER A 52 -18.83 -10.90 6.37
C SER A 52 -18.92 -10.51 4.88
N ILE A 53 -17.87 -10.85 4.12
CA ILE A 53 -17.77 -10.58 2.68
C ILE A 53 -17.46 -11.86 1.90
N SER A 54 -17.70 -11.84 0.59
CA SER A 54 -17.50 -13.02 -0.27
C SER A 54 -16.01 -13.32 -0.51
N THR A 55 -15.71 -14.59 -0.81
CA THR A 55 -14.36 -15.04 -1.18
C THR A 55 -13.81 -14.31 -2.39
N GLY A 56 -14.65 -13.96 -3.37
CA GLY A 56 -14.23 -13.17 -4.54
C GLY A 56 -13.82 -11.73 -4.18
N ALA A 57 -14.52 -11.12 -3.23
CA ALA A 57 -14.21 -9.79 -2.72
C ALA A 57 -12.88 -9.81 -1.94
N VAL A 58 -12.67 -10.80 -1.06
CA VAL A 58 -11.39 -11.01 -0.37
C VAL A 58 -10.26 -11.26 -1.36
N SER A 59 -10.45 -12.13 -2.35
CA SER A 59 -9.41 -12.49 -3.33
C SER A 59 -8.96 -11.26 -4.13
N THR A 60 -9.90 -10.41 -4.54
CA THR A 60 -9.60 -9.17 -5.25
C THR A 60 -8.79 -8.20 -4.38
N ALA A 61 -9.23 -7.98 -3.13
CA ALA A 61 -8.56 -7.10 -2.19
C ALA A 61 -7.14 -7.59 -1.85
N VAL A 62 -6.99 -8.88 -1.55
CA VAL A 62 -5.70 -9.53 -1.27
C VAL A 62 -4.76 -9.39 -2.45
N LYS A 63 -5.23 -9.62 -3.68
CA LYS A 63 -4.42 -9.46 -4.89
C LYS A 63 -3.90 -8.03 -5.02
N GLN A 64 -4.77 -7.03 -4.86
CA GLN A 64 -4.38 -5.61 -4.92
C GLN A 64 -3.32 -5.27 -3.85
N LEU A 65 -3.54 -5.68 -2.60
CA LEU A 65 -2.63 -5.41 -1.49
C LEU A 65 -1.28 -6.15 -1.63
N THR A 66 -1.29 -7.34 -2.23
CA THR A 66 -0.06 -8.09 -2.51
C THR A 66 0.73 -7.41 -3.63
N GLN A 67 0.05 -6.92 -4.67
CA GLN A 67 0.68 -6.19 -5.77
C GLN A 67 1.31 -4.87 -5.33
N SER A 68 0.74 -4.18 -4.33
CA SER A 68 1.35 -2.98 -3.75
C SER A 68 2.46 -3.28 -2.72
N GLY A 69 2.72 -4.55 -2.42
CA GLY A 69 3.69 -4.96 -1.41
C GLY A 69 3.28 -4.64 0.03
N LEU A 70 2.02 -4.26 0.27
CA LEU A 70 1.50 -3.98 1.61
C LEU A 70 1.28 -5.25 2.44
N ILE A 71 0.95 -6.36 1.77
CA ILE A 71 0.83 -7.67 2.40
C ILE A 71 1.65 -8.69 1.62
N GLU A 72 2.04 -9.76 2.29
CA GLU A 72 2.69 -10.90 1.67
C GLU A 72 1.90 -12.19 1.91
N ARG A 73 2.04 -13.13 0.97
CA ARG A 73 1.60 -14.52 1.14
C ARG A 73 2.67 -15.29 1.89
N VAL A 74 2.27 -15.99 2.95
CA VAL A 74 3.15 -16.88 3.71
C VAL A 74 2.61 -18.31 3.77
N PRO A 75 3.49 -19.33 3.72
CA PRO A 75 3.09 -20.70 3.97
C PRO A 75 2.67 -20.88 5.43
N ALA A 76 1.64 -21.67 5.68
CA ALA A 76 1.28 -22.08 7.04
C ALA A 76 1.75 -23.50 7.36
N PRO A 77 2.46 -23.72 8.49
CA PRO A 77 2.82 -25.05 8.94
C PRO A 77 1.58 -25.94 9.12
N GLY A 78 1.55 -27.09 8.45
CA GLY A 78 0.44 -28.06 8.57
C GLY A 78 -0.83 -27.72 7.80
N SER A 79 -0.85 -26.66 6.99
CA SER A 79 -2.01 -26.26 6.19
C SER A 79 -1.64 -26.08 4.72
N ARG A 80 -2.52 -26.53 3.81
CA ARG A 80 -2.42 -26.19 2.38
C ARG A 80 -2.95 -24.80 2.06
N ARG A 81 -3.56 -24.11 3.04
CA ARG A 81 -4.16 -22.78 2.85
C ARG A 81 -3.06 -21.73 2.87
N GLU A 82 -3.22 -20.72 2.04
CA GLU A 82 -2.37 -19.54 2.05
C GLU A 82 -2.76 -18.60 3.18
N HIS A 83 -1.74 -18.07 3.84
CA HIS A 83 -1.87 -17.09 4.89
C HIS A 83 -1.34 -15.74 4.42
N TYR A 84 -1.87 -14.67 5.00
CA TYR A 84 -1.57 -13.29 4.64
C TYR A 84 -1.15 -12.51 5.88
N ARG A 85 -0.13 -11.66 5.75
CA ARG A 85 0.31 -10.76 6.81
C ARG A 85 0.94 -9.49 6.25
N PHE A 86 1.13 -8.49 7.11
CA PHE A 86 1.99 -7.36 6.82
C PHE A 86 3.47 -7.78 6.97
N PRO A 87 4.30 -7.69 5.91
CA PRO A 87 5.73 -7.90 6.07
C PRO A 87 6.34 -6.80 6.95
N LYS A 88 7.45 -7.12 7.62
CA LYS A 88 8.25 -6.12 8.32
C LYS A 88 8.68 -5.04 7.33
N GLY A 89 8.46 -3.77 7.69
CA GLY A 89 8.80 -2.65 6.82
C GLY A 89 7.85 -2.45 5.62
N ALA A 90 6.66 -3.06 5.61
CA ALA A 90 5.65 -2.90 4.54
C ALA A 90 5.43 -1.45 4.10
N TRP A 91 5.41 -0.51 5.05
CA TRP A 91 5.24 0.92 4.77
C TRP A 91 6.41 1.54 4.02
N ALA A 92 7.64 1.22 4.43
CA ALA A 92 8.83 1.63 3.69
C ALA A 92 8.90 0.92 2.35
N HIS A 93 8.44 -0.33 2.27
CA HIS A 93 8.38 -1.08 1.02
C HIS A 93 7.44 -0.43 0.01
N LEU A 94 6.22 -0.08 0.44
CA LEU A 94 5.21 0.64 -0.34
C LEU A 94 5.78 1.93 -0.98
N LEU A 95 6.62 2.65 -0.23
CA LEU A 95 7.24 3.88 -0.71
C LEU A 95 8.55 3.65 -1.49
N SER A 96 9.22 2.51 -1.30
CA SER A 96 10.55 2.21 -1.85
C SER A 96 10.56 1.35 -3.10
N GLN A 97 9.56 0.49 -3.30
CA GLN A 97 9.43 -0.22 -4.56
C GLN A 97 9.38 0.85 -5.64
N GLN A 98 10.30 0.79 -6.61
CA GLN A 98 10.38 1.65 -7.79
C GLN A 98 8.97 2.09 -8.11
N ASN A 99 8.64 3.32 -7.74
CA ASN A 99 7.25 3.72 -7.67
C ASN A 99 6.82 3.76 -9.12
N VAL A 100 6.25 2.66 -9.61
CA VAL A 100 6.09 2.38 -11.04
C VAL A 100 5.35 3.55 -11.67
N MET A 101 4.47 4.18 -10.89
CA MET A 101 3.80 5.41 -11.22
C MET A 101 4.75 6.58 -11.52
N LEU A 102 5.81 6.84 -10.75
CA LEU A 102 6.78 7.90 -11.05
C LEU A 102 7.39 7.71 -12.43
N LYS A 103 7.82 6.48 -12.75
CA LYS A 103 8.36 6.16 -14.07
C LYS A 103 7.29 6.31 -15.16
N VAL A 104 6.13 5.69 -14.98
CA VAL A 104 5.00 5.75 -15.94
C VAL A 104 4.59 7.21 -16.22
N MET A 105 4.53 8.05 -15.19
CA MET A 105 4.17 9.46 -15.34
C MET A 105 5.26 10.23 -16.10
N ARG A 106 6.54 9.97 -15.84
CA ARG A 106 7.63 10.60 -16.63
C ARG A 106 7.62 10.14 -18.08
N ASP A 107 7.46 8.84 -18.32
CA ASP A 107 7.43 8.27 -19.67
C ASP A 107 6.24 8.87 -20.45
N ALA A 108 5.05 8.94 -19.84
CA ALA A 108 3.88 9.57 -20.42
C ALA A 108 4.07 11.09 -20.68
N ALA A 109 4.74 11.80 -19.78
CA ALA A 109 5.06 13.22 -19.98
C ALA A 109 6.01 13.42 -21.16
N GLN A 110 7.03 12.56 -21.29
CA GLN A 110 7.97 12.59 -22.40
C GLN A 110 7.27 12.29 -23.74
N GLU A 111 6.45 11.25 -23.81
CA GLU A 111 5.67 10.93 -25.01
C GLU A 111 4.78 12.11 -25.44
N GLY A 112 4.18 12.82 -24.49
CA GLY A 112 3.39 14.01 -24.77
C GLY A 112 4.23 15.20 -25.26
N LEU A 113 5.44 15.39 -24.72
CA LEU A 113 6.38 16.44 -25.14
C LEU A 113 6.89 16.20 -26.56
N ASP A 114 7.16 14.94 -26.93
CA ASP A 114 7.60 14.56 -28.27
C ASP A 114 6.52 14.83 -29.34
N ALA A 115 5.25 14.91 -28.93
CA ALA A 115 4.09 15.11 -29.81
C ALA A 115 3.66 16.59 -29.98
N VAL A 116 4.24 17.53 -29.23
CA VAL A 116 3.81 18.95 -29.24
C VAL A 116 4.98 19.91 -29.52
N ALA A 117 4.67 21.09 -30.03
CA ALA A 117 5.67 22.16 -30.12
C ALA A 117 6.04 22.69 -28.72
N ALA A 118 7.31 23.08 -28.55
CA ALA A 118 7.90 23.46 -27.27
C ALA A 118 7.21 24.67 -26.60
N ASP A 119 6.68 25.60 -27.38
CA ASP A 119 6.10 26.86 -26.86
C ASP A 119 4.59 26.76 -26.57
N THR A 120 4.05 25.54 -26.51
CA THR A 120 2.63 25.33 -26.22
C THR A 120 2.35 25.30 -24.72
N PRO A 121 1.17 25.74 -24.26
CA PRO A 121 0.75 25.57 -22.86
C PRO A 121 0.74 24.10 -22.40
N THR A 122 0.60 23.16 -23.34
CA THR A 122 0.69 21.72 -23.06
C THR A 122 2.13 21.33 -22.71
N ALA A 123 3.13 21.78 -23.48
CA ALA A 123 4.53 21.53 -23.17
C ALA A 123 4.91 22.07 -21.79
N THR A 124 4.44 23.27 -21.40
CA THR A 124 4.68 23.82 -20.06
C THR A 124 4.16 22.89 -18.96
N ARG A 125 2.93 22.39 -19.07
CA ARG A 125 2.34 21.48 -18.07
C ARG A 125 3.07 20.14 -17.99
N LEU A 126 3.48 19.59 -19.14
CA LEU A 126 4.17 18.31 -19.19
C LEU A 126 5.61 18.41 -18.65
N HIS A 127 6.31 19.52 -18.89
CA HIS A 127 7.60 19.78 -18.24
C HIS A 127 7.45 19.88 -16.72
N GLU A 128 6.46 20.61 -16.19
CA GLU A 128 6.22 20.68 -14.73
C GLU A 128 5.96 19.28 -14.13
N MET A 129 5.15 18.47 -14.81
CA MET A 129 4.87 17.09 -14.42
C MET A 129 6.15 16.23 -14.42
N GLN A 130 6.96 16.32 -15.48
CA GLN A 130 8.22 15.59 -15.60
C GLN A 130 9.21 15.98 -14.51
N ASP A 131 9.38 17.29 -14.27
CA ASP A 131 10.28 17.84 -13.26
C ASP A 131 9.89 17.39 -11.85
N PHE A 132 8.60 17.46 -11.52
CA PHE A 132 8.11 17.04 -10.22
C PHE A 132 8.36 15.55 -9.98
N TYR A 133 8.05 14.68 -10.94
CA TYR A 133 8.27 13.25 -10.78
C TYR A 133 9.75 12.84 -10.84
N ALA A 134 10.59 13.60 -11.55
CA ALA A 134 12.05 13.45 -11.49
C ALA A 134 12.61 13.82 -10.12
N TYR A 135 12.12 14.90 -9.51
CA TYR A 135 12.46 15.28 -8.14
C TYR A 135 12.07 14.19 -7.13
N MET A 136 10.84 13.71 -7.20
CA MET A 136 10.34 12.66 -6.29
C MET A 136 11.16 11.37 -6.36
N ASP A 137 11.55 10.94 -7.57
CA ASP A 137 12.36 9.73 -7.78
C ASP A 137 13.76 9.85 -7.16
N ARG A 138 14.31 11.08 -7.12
CA ARG A 138 15.60 11.35 -6.46
C ARG A 138 15.47 11.40 -4.94
N GLU A 139 14.41 12.01 -4.41
CA GLU A 139 14.30 12.30 -2.97
C GLU A 139 13.70 11.16 -2.14
N LEU A 140 12.82 10.33 -2.72
CA LEU A 140 12.17 9.24 -1.98
C LEU A 140 13.15 8.16 -1.50
N PRO A 141 14.08 7.63 -2.32
CA PRO A 141 15.02 6.61 -1.85
C PRO A 141 15.86 7.04 -0.63
N PRO A 142 16.57 8.18 -0.64
CA PRO A 142 17.37 8.59 0.52
C PRO A 142 16.50 8.94 1.74
N LEU A 143 15.26 9.41 1.54
CA LEU A 143 14.31 9.61 2.63
C LEU A 143 13.97 8.29 3.34
N ILE A 144 13.69 7.24 2.56
CA ILE A 144 13.36 5.93 3.09
C ILE A 144 14.56 5.27 3.76
N ASP A 145 15.76 5.40 3.17
CA ASP A 145 16.98 4.85 3.75
C ASP A 145 17.29 5.49 5.11
N ARG A 146 17.14 6.82 5.23
CA ARG A 146 17.25 7.51 6.53
C ARG A 146 16.23 7.02 7.55
N TRP A 147 14.98 6.83 7.14
CA TRP A 147 13.95 6.27 8.02
C TRP A 147 14.30 4.85 8.48
N ARG A 148 14.76 3.99 7.57
CA ARG A 148 15.16 2.61 7.88
C ARG A 148 16.32 2.57 8.89
N ALA A 149 17.32 3.43 8.70
CA ALA A 149 18.46 3.55 9.62
C ALA A 149 18.03 3.97 11.03
N GLY A 150 17.09 4.91 11.15
CA GLY A 150 16.54 5.33 12.45
C GLY A 150 15.62 4.29 13.10
N TYR A 151 14.78 3.62 12.30
CA TYR A 151 13.80 2.64 12.80
C TYR A 151 14.48 1.33 13.28
N GLY A 152 15.51 0.86 12.58
CA GLY A 152 16.29 -0.32 12.97
C GLY A 152 17.00 -0.16 14.32
N ASN A 153 17.39 1.07 14.67
CA ASN A 153 18.04 1.38 15.95
C ASN A 153 17.05 1.53 17.12
N GLY A 154 15.76 1.75 16.86
CA GLY A 154 14.72 1.96 17.89
C GLY A 154 13.81 0.77 18.19
N SER A 155 13.85 -0.29 17.36
CA SER A 155 12.95 -1.46 17.47
C SER A 155 13.60 -2.70 18.10
N SER A 156 14.86 -2.59 18.54
CA SER A 156 15.59 -3.67 19.25
C SER A 156 15.54 -3.54 20.79
N GLY A 157 14.70 -2.65 21.33
CA GLY A 157 14.58 -2.41 22.76
C GLY A 157 13.13 -2.21 23.20
N ALA A 158 12.36 -3.29 23.22
CA ALA A 158 11.15 -3.46 24.03
C ALA A 158 10.85 -4.94 24.18
#